data_AF-A0A453J0P5-F1
#
_entry.id   AF-A0A453J0P5-F1
#
_cell.length_a   1.000
_cell.length_b   1.000
_cell.length_c   1.000
_cell.angle_alpha   90.00
_cell.angle_beta   90.00
_cell.angle_gamma   90.00
#
_symmetry.space_group_name_H-M   'P 1'
#
loop_
_entity.id
_entity.type
_entity.pdbx_description
1 polymer ?
#
loop_
_entity_poly.entity_id
_entity_poly.type
_entity_poly.pdbx_seq_one_letter_code
_entity_poly.pdbx_strand_id
1 'polypeptide(L)'
;LNGEHFISSPRFALSLRPWCKLAHAGAGVFEYRVELELCGIPAQAWHLSTAKHVLGESCWIERLHPRTRSRENLTVFRLSGRVHNPADVRRAAILEIVELLPSRVPSEAPVVRTLTYAISIVLVRAAPLGVPPPGAQANSDDPGRDGAGNGHGQGQGSGPGRARRRGRKRR
;
A
#
# COMPACT_ATOMS: atom_id res chain seq x y z
N LEU A 1 22.78 4.34 -3.63
CA LEU A 1 21.91 5.28 -2.86
C LEU A 1 22.67 5.65 -1.61
N ASN A 2 23.30 6.82 -1.68
CA ASN A 2 24.40 7.24 -0.81
C ASN A 2 23.83 7.97 0.41
N GLY A 3 23.37 7.20 1.40
CA GLY A 3 22.86 7.74 2.68
C GLY A 3 23.80 7.53 3.85
N GLU A 4 24.83 6.69 3.72
CA GLU A 4 25.78 6.45 4.80
C GLU A 4 26.84 7.54 4.82
N HIS A 5 26.83 8.35 5.88
CA HIS A 5 27.84 9.38 6.11
C HIS A 5 28.91 8.82 7.03
N PHE A 6 30.15 8.78 6.57
CA PHE A 6 31.25 8.24 7.36
C PHE A 6 32.03 9.36 8.04
N ILE A 7 32.25 9.20 9.34
CA ILE A 7 33.18 10.05 10.10
C ILE A 7 34.40 9.18 10.41
N SER A 8 35.55 9.56 9.86
CA SER A 8 36.80 8.80 10.02
C SER A 8 37.82 9.58 10.83
N SER A 9 38.48 8.89 11.75
CA SER A 9 39.59 9.32 12.59
C SER A 9 40.69 8.26 12.54
N PRO A 10 41.97 8.59 12.77
CA PRO A 10 43.06 7.60 12.77
C PRO A 10 42.86 6.43 13.75
N ARG A 11 41.97 6.57 14.73
CA ARG A 11 41.69 5.56 15.76
C ARG A 11 40.31 4.91 15.66
N PHE A 12 39.40 5.45 14.84
CA PHE A 12 38.04 4.90 14.69
C PHE A 12 37.36 5.39 13.42
N ALA A 13 36.35 4.67 12.95
CA ALA A 13 35.43 5.12 11.90
C ALA A 13 33.99 4.86 12.35
N LEU A 14 33.09 5.82 12.07
CA LEU A 14 31.66 5.74 12.37
C LEU A 14 30.86 5.79 11.06
N SER A 15 29.89 4.91 10.92
CA SER A 15 28.86 4.98 9.87
C SER A 15 27.60 5.61 10.47
N LEU A 16 27.23 6.79 9.97
CA LEU A 16 25.98 7.44 10.28
C LEU A 16 24.97 7.09 9.19
N ARG A 17 23.96 6.31 9.56
CA ARG A 17 22.79 6.08 8.71
C ARG A 17 21.71 7.10 9.04
N PRO A 18 20.91 7.55 8.05
CA PRO A 18 19.77 8.41 8.32
C PRO A 18 18.85 7.70 9.29
N TRP A 19 18.33 8.43 10.27
CA TRP A 19 17.38 7.87 11.21
C TRP A 19 16.19 7.28 10.47
N CYS A 20 15.92 5.99 10.69
CA CYS A 20 14.73 5.34 10.20
C CYS A 20 13.95 4.76 11.39
N LYS A 21 12.62 4.78 11.30
CA LYS A 21 11.71 4.29 12.36
C LYS A 21 11.65 2.75 12.43
N LEU A 22 12.64 2.06 11.88
CA LEU A 22 12.65 0.59 11.79
C LEU A 22 13.23 -0.08 13.04
N ALA A 23 13.81 0.68 13.97
CA ALA A 23 14.21 0.14 15.26
C ALA A 23 12.97 -0.44 15.97
N HIS A 24 12.99 -1.75 16.24
CA HIS A 24 11.89 -2.53 16.83
C HIS A 24 10.60 -2.62 15.98
N ALA A 25 10.63 -2.28 14.69
CA ALA A 25 9.45 -2.35 13.83
C ALA A 25 9.60 -3.42 12.73
N GLY A 26 8.54 -4.18 12.49
CA GLY A 26 8.36 -4.91 11.23
C GLY A 26 7.88 -3.95 10.15
N ALA A 27 8.48 -4.02 8.95
CA ALA A 27 8.00 -3.31 7.78
C ALA A 27 7.26 -4.28 6.86
N GLY A 28 6.08 -3.88 6.39
CA GLY A 28 5.26 -4.67 5.48
C GLY A 28 4.52 -3.75 4.51
N VAL A 29 4.01 -4.36 3.45
CA VAL A 29 3.10 -3.72 2.49
C VAL A 29 1.81 -4.53 2.44
N PHE A 30 0.72 -3.90 2.02
CA PHE A 30 -0.48 -4.66 1.69
C PHE A 30 -0.35 -5.25 0.29
N GLU A 31 -0.64 -6.54 0.17
CA GLU A 31 -0.49 -7.33 -1.04
C GLU A 31 -1.71 -7.23 -1.95
N TYR A 32 -2.86 -6.80 -1.43
CA TYR A 32 -4.10 -6.73 -2.19
C TYR A 32 -4.82 -5.40 -2.03
N ARG A 33 -5.44 -4.99 -3.12
CA ARG A 33 -6.47 -3.95 -3.14
C ARG A 33 -7.83 -4.60 -3.27
N VAL A 34 -8.76 -4.20 -2.42
CA VAL A 34 -10.10 -4.77 -2.35
C VAL A 34 -11.17 -3.72 -2.52
N GLU A 35 -12.32 -4.13 -3.07
CA GLU A 35 -13.57 -3.39 -2.98
C GLU A 35 -14.53 -4.17 -2.08
N LEU A 36 -15.07 -3.47 -1.08
CA LEU A 36 -15.96 -4.03 -0.07
C LEU A 36 -17.31 -3.31 -0.09
N GLU A 37 -18.36 -4.07 0.17
CA GLU A 37 -19.71 -3.60 0.39
C GLU A 37 -20.18 -4.02 1.78
N LEU A 38 -20.53 -3.04 2.61
CA LEU A 38 -21.04 -3.25 3.96
C LEU A 38 -22.56 -2.98 3.95
N CYS A 39 -23.35 -4.00 4.25
CA CYS A 39 -24.81 -3.94 4.25
C CYS A 39 -25.33 -3.94 5.69
N GLY A 40 -26.36 -3.14 5.97
CA GLY A 40 -26.98 -3.04 7.30
C GLY A 40 -26.48 -1.88 8.17
N ILE A 41 -25.61 -1.00 7.63
CA ILE A 41 -25.19 0.21 8.34
C ILE A 41 -26.36 1.19 8.41
N PRO A 42 -26.80 1.62 9.61
CA PRO A 42 -27.90 2.56 9.74
C PRO A 42 -27.49 3.98 9.32
N ALA A 43 -28.47 4.79 8.91
CA ALA A 43 -28.26 6.17 8.44
C ALA A 43 -27.47 7.04 9.43
N GLN A 44 -27.77 6.92 10.73
CA GLN A 44 -27.08 7.67 11.80
C GLN A 44 -25.61 7.29 11.98
N ALA A 45 -25.19 6.11 11.50
CA ALA A 45 -23.82 5.63 11.59
C ALA A 45 -23.12 5.61 10.23
N TRP A 46 -23.64 6.33 9.22
CA TRP A 46 -23.09 6.37 7.87
C TRP A 46 -21.82 7.23 7.76
N HIS A 47 -20.76 6.79 8.43
CA HIS A 47 -19.49 7.49 8.59
C HIS A 47 -18.30 6.56 8.33
N LEU A 48 -17.18 7.14 7.90
CA LEU A 48 -15.93 6.39 7.72
C LEU A 48 -15.45 5.73 9.02
N SER A 49 -15.67 6.38 10.17
CA SER A 49 -15.33 5.84 11.50
C SER A 49 -16.07 4.54 11.79
N THR A 50 -17.35 4.45 11.46
CA THR A 50 -18.14 3.22 11.59
C THR A 50 -17.57 2.10 10.74
N ALA A 51 -17.25 2.38 9.47
CA ALA A 51 -16.64 1.37 8.59
C ALA A 51 -15.27 0.89 9.13
N LYS A 52 -14.44 1.80 9.66
CA LYS A 52 -13.18 1.43 10.33
C LYS A 52 -13.42 0.54 11.55
N HIS A 53 -14.40 0.89 12.38
CA HIS A 53 -14.76 0.11 13.55
C HIS A 53 -15.25 -1.29 13.17
N VAL A 54 -16.12 -1.39 12.16
CA VAL A 54 -16.65 -2.66 11.66
C VAL A 54 -15.54 -3.55 11.09
N LEU A 55 -14.67 -3.01 10.24
CA LEU A 55 -13.59 -3.77 9.59
C LEU A 55 -12.42 -4.08 10.53
N GLY A 56 -12.20 -3.27 11.56
CA GLY A 56 -11.08 -3.39 12.48
C GLY A 56 -9.74 -3.31 11.76
N GLU A 57 -8.77 -4.11 12.23
CA GLU A 57 -7.41 -4.13 11.70
C GLU A 57 -7.27 -4.92 10.38
N SER A 58 -8.30 -5.66 9.99
CA SER A 58 -8.27 -6.53 8.81
C SER A 58 -8.15 -5.78 7.48
N CYS A 59 -8.53 -4.50 7.45
CA CYS A 59 -8.56 -3.70 6.23
C CYS A 59 -8.23 -2.23 6.48
N TRP A 60 -7.22 -1.73 5.77
CA TRP A 60 -6.94 -0.31 5.69
C TRP A 60 -7.80 0.35 4.61
N ILE A 61 -8.67 1.28 5.00
CA ILE A 61 -9.59 1.94 4.05
C ILE A 61 -8.85 3.03 3.27
N GLU A 62 -8.81 2.89 1.94
CA GLU A 62 -8.15 3.82 1.02
C GLU A 62 -9.13 4.92 0.57
N ARG A 63 -10.37 4.56 0.24
CA ARG A 63 -11.36 5.52 -0.29
C ARG A 63 -12.80 5.03 -0.12
N LEU A 64 -13.73 5.96 0.11
CA LEU A 64 -15.16 5.70 0.00
C LEU A 64 -15.66 5.87 -1.44
N HIS A 65 -16.57 5.00 -1.87
CA HIS A 65 -17.21 5.13 -3.18
C HIS A 65 -18.04 6.42 -3.27
N PRO A 66 -18.13 7.10 -4.43
CA PRO A 66 -18.90 8.35 -4.56
C PRO A 66 -20.35 8.24 -4.10
N ARG A 67 -21.03 7.12 -4.41
CA ARG A 67 -22.41 6.86 -3.94
C ARG A 67 -22.51 6.84 -2.41
N THR A 68 -21.59 6.15 -1.74
CA THR A 68 -21.48 6.14 -0.27
C THR A 68 -21.27 7.54 0.30
N ARG A 69 -20.43 8.36 -0.35
CA ARG A 69 -20.14 9.74 0.06
C ARG A 69 -21.35 10.66 -0.10
N SER A 70 -22.09 10.52 -1.21
CA SER A 70 -23.26 11.33 -1.52
C SER A 70 -24.45 11.05 -0.61
N ARG A 71 -24.48 9.89 0.06
CA ARG A 71 -25.61 9.42 0.89
C ARG A 71 -26.95 9.32 0.13
N GLU A 72 -26.90 9.28 -1.20
CA GLU A 72 -28.07 9.13 -2.08
C GLU A 72 -28.78 7.78 -1.87
N ASN A 73 -28.00 6.74 -1.59
CA ASN A 73 -28.51 5.41 -1.29
C ASN A 73 -27.80 4.83 -0.04
N LEU A 74 -28.58 4.60 1.02
CA LEU A 74 -28.11 4.09 2.31
C LEU A 74 -28.31 2.56 2.46
N THR A 75 -28.49 1.82 1.37
CA THR A 75 -28.59 0.35 1.43
C THR A 75 -27.22 -0.32 1.55
N VAL A 76 -26.21 0.21 0.86
CA VAL A 76 -24.88 -0.39 0.75
C VAL A 76 -23.78 0.65 0.94
N PHE A 77 -22.96 0.44 1.96
CA PHE A 77 -21.80 1.26 2.24
C PHE A 77 -20.59 0.68 1.50
N ARG A 78 -20.26 1.26 0.35
CA ARG A 78 -19.17 0.78 -0.52
C ARG A 78 -17.88 1.55 -0.32
N LEU A 79 -16.76 0.83 -0.28
CA LEU A 79 -15.41 1.38 -0.13
C LEU A 79 -14.35 0.54 -0.85
N SER A 80 -13.20 1.14 -1.09
CA SER A 80 -11.98 0.44 -1.48
C SER A 80 -10.97 0.49 -0.35
N GLY A 81 -10.25 -0.61 -0.15
CA GLY A 81 -9.24 -0.74 0.89
C GLY A 81 -8.07 -1.60 0.46
N ARG A 82 -7.13 -1.79 1.38
CA ARG A 82 -5.98 -2.67 1.23
C ARG A 82 -5.94 -3.67 2.39
N VAL A 83 -5.54 -4.89 2.06
CA VAL A 83 -5.52 -6.03 2.97
C VAL A 83 -4.30 -6.90 2.67
N HIS A 84 -3.83 -7.65 3.66
CA HIS A 84 -2.74 -8.59 3.47
C HIS A 84 -3.19 -9.83 2.70
N ASN A 85 -4.37 -10.34 3.06
CA ASN A 85 -5.00 -11.46 2.38
C ASN A 85 -6.52 -11.22 2.34
N PRO A 86 -7.16 -11.23 1.15
CA PRO A 86 -8.61 -11.04 1.03
C PRO A 86 -9.44 -12.12 1.75
N ALA A 87 -8.85 -13.30 2.02
CA ALA A 87 -9.51 -14.36 2.79
C ALA A 87 -9.73 -13.98 4.26
N ASP A 88 -8.83 -13.17 4.83
CA ASP A 88 -8.83 -12.79 6.25
C ASP A 88 -9.83 -11.66 6.56
N VAL A 89 -10.41 -11.05 5.52
CA VAL A 89 -11.47 -10.06 5.68
C VAL A 89 -12.71 -10.75 6.25
N ARG A 90 -13.11 -10.32 7.44
CA ARG A 90 -14.34 -10.77 8.09
C ARG A 90 -15.56 -10.57 7.19
N ARG A 91 -16.50 -11.52 7.23
CA ARG A 91 -17.72 -11.51 6.40
C ARG A 91 -18.96 -10.99 7.11
N ALA A 92 -18.91 -10.93 8.43
CA ALA A 92 -19.97 -10.40 9.26
C ALA A 92 -19.40 -9.66 10.46
N ALA A 93 -20.15 -8.70 10.97
CA ALA A 93 -19.88 -7.97 12.19
C ALA A 93 -21.18 -7.55 12.86
N ILE A 94 -21.10 -7.28 14.15
CA ILE A 94 -22.18 -6.63 14.90
C ILE A 94 -21.72 -5.19 15.17
N LEU A 95 -22.54 -4.23 14.78
CA LEU A 95 -22.36 -2.82 15.10
C LEU A 95 -23.28 -2.45 16.25
N GLU A 96 -22.69 -2.05 17.37
CA GLU A 96 -23.40 -1.56 18.54
C GLU A 96 -23.34 -0.02 18.59
N ILE A 97 -24.49 0.61 18.79
CA ILE A 97 -24.60 2.05 18.97
C ILE A 97 -25.21 2.32 20.33
N VAL A 98 -24.46 2.99 21.20
CA VAL A 98 -24.96 3.43 22.50
C VAL A 98 -25.81 4.68 22.31
N GLU A 99 -27.01 4.67 22.86
CA GLU A 99 -27.96 5.77 22.86
C GLU A 99 -28.23 6.19 24.31
N LEU A 100 -28.13 7.49 24.57
CA LEU A 100 -28.49 8.11 25.84
C LEU A 100 -29.88 8.73 25.68
N LEU A 101 -30.86 8.20 26.41
CA LEU A 101 -32.20 8.74 26.43
C LEU A 101 -32.33 9.76 27.55
N PRO A 102 -32.80 10.99 27.26
CA PRO A 102 -33.05 11.96 28.31
C PRO A 102 -34.10 11.42 29.28
N SER A 103 -33.89 11.60 30.58
CA SER A 103 -34.94 11.26 31.54
C SER A 103 -36.14 12.20 31.33
N ARG A 104 -37.34 11.66 31.53
CA ARG A 104 -38.58 12.44 31.57
C ARG A 104 -38.65 13.33 32.83
N VAL A 105 -37.81 13.06 33.82
CA VAL A 105 -37.71 13.81 35.07
C VAL A 105 -36.36 14.53 35.12
N PRO A 106 -36.31 15.86 35.28
CA PRO A 106 -35.05 16.63 35.24
C PRO A 106 -33.98 16.24 36.26
N SER A 107 -34.38 15.61 37.38
CA SER A 107 -33.49 15.20 38.47
C SER A 107 -32.92 13.79 38.34
N GLU A 108 -33.31 13.04 37.30
CA GLU A 108 -32.95 11.63 37.15
C GLU A 108 -31.91 11.45 36.04
N ALA A 109 -31.02 10.47 36.23
CA ALA A 109 -29.96 10.19 35.26
C ALA A 109 -30.53 9.70 33.91
N PRO A 110 -29.86 9.99 32.77
CA PRO A 110 -30.24 9.46 31.47
C PRO A 110 -30.23 7.93 31.44
N VAL A 111 -31.18 7.34 30.71
CA VAL A 111 -31.19 5.89 30.49
C VAL A 111 -30.25 5.56 29.34
N VAL A 112 -29.29 4.67 29.58
CA VAL A 112 -28.36 4.16 28.55
C VAL A 112 -28.93 2.90 27.93
N ARG A 113 -29.00 2.83 26.60
CA ARG A 113 -29.32 1.59 25.86
C ARG A 113 -28.38 1.38 24.68
N THR A 114 -28.34 0.15 24.18
CA THR A 114 -27.55 -0.21 22.99
C THR A 114 -28.47 -0.68 21.86
N LEU A 115 -28.24 -0.15 20.66
CA LEU A 115 -28.86 -0.60 19.42
C LEU A 115 -27.89 -1.49 18.67
N THR A 116 -28.34 -2.68 18.26
CA THR A 116 -27.49 -3.69 17.64
C THR A 116 -27.87 -3.88 16.17
N TYR A 117 -26.88 -3.78 15.27
CA TYR A 117 -27.08 -3.93 13.83
C TYR A 117 -26.18 -5.04 13.30
N ALA A 118 -26.78 -6.04 12.64
CA ALA A 118 -26.04 -7.06 11.92
C ALA A 118 -25.50 -6.48 10.60
N ILE A 119 -24.18 -6.52 10.44
CA ILE A 119 -23.51 -6.01 9.25
C ILE A 119 -22.98 -7.19 8.44
N SER A 120 -23.41 -7.29 7.19
CA SER A 120 -22.82 -8.22 6.21
C SER A 120 -21.73 -7.50 5.42
N ILE A 121 -20.60 -8.17 5.22
CA ILE A 121 -19.41 -7.62 4.57
C ILE A 121 -19.10 -8.49 3.35
N VAL A 122 -19.33 -7.93 2.16
CA VAL A 122 -19.15 -8.59 0.89
C VAL A 122 -17.85 -8.11 0.24
N LEU A 123 -17.01 -9.06 -0.16
CA LEU A 123 -15.84 -8.77 -0.99
C LEU A 123 -16.27 -8.80 -2.46
N VAL A 124 -16.35 -7.62 -3.06
CA VAL A 124 -16.78 -7.44 -4.45
C VAL A 124 -15.65 -7.73 -5.42
N ARG A 125 -14.45 -7.26 -5.08
CA ARG A 125 -13.26 -7.42 -5.91
C ARG A 125 -12.02 -7.52 -5.03
N ALA A 126 -11.08 -8.36 -5.43
CA ALA A 126 -9.72 -8.36 -4.92
C ALA A 126 -8.75 -8.37 -6.11
N ALA A 127 -7.74 -7.52 -6.06
CA ALA A 127 -6.68 -7.43 -7.05
C ALA A 127 -5.32 -7.41 -6.34
N PRO A 128 -4.38 -8.29 -6.72
CA PRO A 128 -3.01 -8.22 -6.22
C PRO A 128 -2.40 -6.85 -6.55
N LEU A 129 -1.81 -6.21 -5.55
CA LEU A 129 -0.91 -5.10 -5.71
C LEU A 129 0.43 -5.72 -6.08
N GLY A 130 0.79 -5.68 -7.37
CA GLY A 130 2.00 -6.32 -7.88
C GLY A 130 3.21 -6.01 -6.99
N VAL A 131 3.97 -7.05 -6.64
CA VAL A 131 5.20 -6.89 -5.86
C VAL A 131 6.18 -6.09 -6.71
N PRO A 132 6.74 -4.96 -6.21
CA PRO A 132 7.88 -4.37 -6.90
C PRO A 132 8.99 -5.42 -6.98
N PRO A 133 9.60 -5.68 -8.15
CA PRO A 133 10.56 -6.76 -8.31
C PRO A 133 11.67 -6.67 -7.24
N PRO A 134 12.11 -7.79 -6.64
CA PRO A 134 13.16 -7.81 -5.61
C PRO A 134 14.56 -7.30 -6.06
N GLY A 135 14.68 -6.70 -7.24
CA GLY A 135 15.95 -6.36 -7.91
C GLY A 135 16.16 -4.89 -8.21
N ALA A 136 15.33 -3.97 -7.70
CA ALA A 136 15.65 -2.52 -7.76
C ALA A 136 16.71 -2.09 -6.73
N GLN A 137 17.45 -3.04 -6.16
CA GLN A 137 18.77 -2.80 -5.58
C GLN A 137 19.79 -3.03 -6.70
N ALA A 138 20.20 -1.94 -7.34
CA ALA A 138 21.28 -1.91 -8.31
C ALA A 138 22.55 -2.49 -7.68
N ASN A 139 22.82 -3.76 -7.97
CA ASN A 139 24.10 -4.39 -7.74
C ASN A 139 24.85 -4.34 -9.06
N SER A 140 25.63 -3.28 -9.23
CA SER A 140 26.72 -3.20 -10.19
C SER A 140 27.75 -2.32 -9.53
N ASP A 141 28.83 -2.92 -9.05
CA ASP A 141 30.16 -2.48 -9.45
C ASP A 141 31.16 -3.61 -9.18
N ASP A 142 31.49 -4.22 -10.31
CA ASP A 142 32.65 -5.05 -10.62
C ASP A 142 33.94 -4.36 -10.13
N PRO A 143 34.81 -5.01 -9.33
CA PRO A 143 36.07 -4.40 -8.95
C PRO A 143 37.01 -4.42 -10.15
N GLY A 144 37.31 -3.21 -10.63
CA GLY A 144 38.20 -2.92 -11.74
C GLY A 144 39.50 -3.71 -11.69
N ARG A 145 39.79 -4.36 -12.82
CA ARG A 145 41.01 -5.08 -13.13
C ARG A 145 42.08 -4.08 -13.56
N ASP A 146 42.98 -3.71 -12.66
CA ASP A 146 44.19 -2.96 -12.99
C ASP A 146 45.21 -3.89 -13.64
N GLY A 147 45.22 -3.91 -14.99
CA GLY A 147 46.23 -4.59 -15.79
C GLY A 147 46.89 -3.60 -16.74
N ALA A 148 48.01 -3.02 -16.30
CA ALA A 148 48.89 -2.20 -17.13
C ALA A 148 49.49 -3.05 -18.27
N GLY A 149 49.14 -2.72 -19.52
CA GLY A 149 49.71 -3.31 -20.73
C GLY A 149 50.26 -2.21 -21.62
N ASN A 150 51.59 -2.06 -21.59
CA ASN A 150 52.37 -1.15 -22.41
C ASN A 150 52.33 -1.56 -23.90
N GLY A 151 52.42 -0.58 -24.80
CA GLY A 151 52.08 -0.72 -26.22
C GLY A 151 53.17 -1.29 -27.15
N HIS A 152 52.75 -1.33 -28.43
CA HIS A 152 53.47 -1.40 -29.73
C HIS A 152 52.70 -2.41 -30.61
N GLY A 153 52.14 -2.10 -31.78
CA GLY A 153 52.58 -1.21 -32.85
C GLY A 153 52.92 -2.06 -34.07
N GLN A 154 52.11 -1.95 -35.14
CA GLN A 154 52.22 -2.48 -36.55
C GLN A 154 50.87 -3.14 -36.92
N GLY A 155 50.15 -2.82 -38.00
CA GLY A 155 50.46 -2.11 -39.23
C GLY A 155 49.97 -2.96 -40.40
N GLN A 156 49.26 -2.34 -41.36
CA GLN A 156 48.78 -2.86 -42.67
C GLN A 156 47.47 -3.69 -42.60
N GLY A 157 46.45 -3.51 -43.44
CA GLY A 157 46.26 -2.70 -44.64
C GLY A 157 45.13 -3.34 -45.47
N SER A 158 44.46 -2.53 -46.31
CA SER A 158 43.54 -2.90 -47.41
C SER A 158 42.04 -3.10 -47.07
N GLY A 159 41.21 -2.13 -47.48
CA GLY A 159 39.75 -2.27 -47.65
C GLY A 159 39.37 -2.87 -49.00
N PRO A 160 38.27 -2.45 -49.67
CA PRO A 160 36.93 -2.11 -49.18
C PRO A 160 35.83 -2.93 -49.91
N GLY A 161 34.65 -3.13 -49.30
CA GLY A 161 33.59 -3.99 -49.87
C GLY A 161 32.16 -3.50 -49.68
N ARG A 162 31.80 -2.44 -50.40
CA ARG A 162 30.51 -2.16 -51.09
C ARG A 162 29.20 -2.85 -50.64
N ALA A 163 28.15 -2.00 -50.58
CA ALA A 163 26.74 -2.26 -50.95
C ALA A 163 25.89 -3.14 -50.01
N ARG A 164 24.58 -2.94 -49.76
CA ARG A 164 23.55 -2.08 -50.36
C ARG A 164 22.31 -2.06 -49.44
N ARG A 165 21.66 -0.90 -49.39
CA ARG A 165 20.23 -0.66 -49.06
C ARG A 165 19.29 -1.81 -49.47
N ARG A 166 18.24 -2.05 -48.67
CA ARG A 166 16.83 -1.89 -49.08
C ARG A 166 15.88 -2.04 -47.90
N GLY A 167 15.30 -0.91 -47.48
CA GLY A 167 14.03 -0.90 -46.78
C GLY A 167 12.89 -1.24 -47.74
N ARG A 168 11.85 -1.90 -47.24
CA ARG A 168 10.56 -2.02 -47.92
C ARG A 168 9.45 -1.85 -46.89
N LYS A 169 8.77 -0.71 -47.00
CA LYS A 169 7.51 -0.36 -46.35
C LYS A 169 6.39 -0.63 -47.36
N ARG A 170 5.26 -1.18 -46.89
CA ARG A 170 3.90 -1.21 -47.48
C ARG A 170 3.17 -2.40 -46.84
N ARG A 171 1.92 -2.34 -46.45
CA ARG A 171 0.90 -1.29 -46.41
C ARG A 171 -0.20 -1.85 -45.51
#